data_AF-A0A2D5YWA7-F1
#
_entry.id   AF-A0A2D5YWA7-F1
#
_cell.length_a   1.000
_cell.length_b   1.000
_cell.length_c   1.000
_cell.angle_alpha   90.00
_cell.angle_beta   90.00
_cell.angle_gamma   90.00
#
_symmetry.space_group_name_H-M   'P 1'
#
loop_
_entity.id
_entity.type
_entity.pdbx_description
1 polymer ?
#
loop_
_entity_poly.entity_id
_entity_poly.type
_entity_poly.pdbx_seq_one_letter_code
_entity_poly.pdbx_strand_id
1 'polypeptide(L)'
;MERASDITSEAHARLYEVIQQHGDAISSAELRYCVPRLVNLLYDSHDHLVDDLTPSVRLLVAEHCDCDEGGDAPIHHADKLDVIVRHITRALEDLRSALHKRGQWSQVPVPPQLFG
;
A
#
# COMPACT_ATOMS: atom_id res chain seq x y z
N MET A 1 -22.26 -10.05 6.08
CA MET A 1 -21.48 -8.82 6.30
C MET A 1 -19.97 -9.14 6.38
N GLU A 2 -19.45 -10.09 5.58
CA GLU A 2 -18.08 -10.64 5.75
C GLU A 2 -17.01 -10.07 4.79
N ARG A 3 -17.40 -9.44 3.67
CA ARG A 3 -16.45 -9.10 2.58
C ARG A 3 -15.45 -7.97 2.84
N ALA A 4 -15.75 -7.05 3.76
CA ALA A 4 -14.87 -5.92 4.04
C ALA A 4 -13.61 -6.35 4.82
N SER A 5 -13.71 -7.43 5.61
CA SER A 5 -12.61 -7.94 6.42
C SER A 5 -11.54 -8.67 5.58
N ASP A 6 -11.94 -9.29 4.47
CA ASP A 6 -11.03 -10.04 3.58
C ASP A 6 -10.07 -9.11 2.82
N ILE A 7 -10.58 -7.99 2.32
CA ILE A 7 -9.80 -7.06 1.50
C ILE A 7 -8.74 -6.36 2.33
N THR A 8 -9.11 -5.88 3.52
CA THR A 8 -8.16 -5.23 4.42
C THR A 8 -7.04 -6.22 4.77
N SER A 9 -7.38 -7.48 5.04
CA SER A 9 -6.39 -8.52 5.34
C SER A 9 -5.46 -8.83 4.16
N GLU A 10 -5.98 -8.87 2.92
CA GLU A 10 -5.19 -9.04 1.70
C GLU A 10 -4.22 -7.87 1.46
N ALA A 11 -4.67 -6.63 1.68
CA ALA A 11 -3.84 -5.44 1.55
C ALA A 11 -2.69 -5.42 2.59
N HIS A 12 -3.00 -5.79 3.84
CA HIS A 12 -1.98 -5.93 4.88
C HIS A 12 -0.94 -7.00 4.51
N ALA A 13 -1.39 -8.19 4.09
CA ALA A 13 -0.50 -9.28 3.73
C ALA A 13 0.45 -8.89 2.57
N ARG A 14 -0.08 -8.24 1.54
CA ARG A 14 0.72 -7.82 0.38
C ARG A 14 1.77 -6.77 0.74
N LEU A 15 1.42 -5.79 1.57
CA LEU A 15 2.36 -4.79 2.04
C LEU A 15 3.42 -5.39 2.96
N TYR A 16 3.06 -6.36 3.80
CA TYR A 16 4.04 -7.10 4.61
C TYR A 16 5.04 -7.88 3.75
N GLU A 17 4.60 -8.53 2.68
CA GLU A 17 5.50 -9.21 1.75
C GLU A 17 6.50 -8.24 1.10
N VAL A 18 6.02 -7.10 0.63
CA VAL A 18 6.86 -6.08 -0.01
C VAL A 18 7.90 -5.53 0.96
N ILE A 19 7.50 -5.26 2.20
CA ILE A 19 8.41 -4.81 3.26
C ILE A 19 9.44 -5.90 3.59
N GLN A 20 9.04 -7.17 3.66
CA GLN A 20 9.98 -8.28 3.92
C GLN A 20 10.95 -8.52 2.77
N GLN A 21 10.53 -8.30 1.52
CA GLN A 21 11.37 -8.53 0.34
C GLN A 21 12.37 -7.41 0.08
N HIS A 22 12.02 -6.17 0.45
CA HIS A 22 12.79 -4.98 0.09
C HIS A 22 13.33 -4.20 1.30
N GLY A 23 12.87 -4.51 2.51
CA GLY A 23 13.44 -3.95 3.74
C GLY A 23 14.63 -4.77 4.23
N ASP A 24 15.62 -4.08 4.81
CA ASP A 24 16.64 -4.75 5.62
C ASP A 24 15.99 -5.34 6.89
N ALA A 25 16.58 -6.35 7.53
CA ALA A 25 15.95 -7.10 8.63
C ALA A 25 15.50 -6.22 9.82
N ILE A 26 16.22 -5.12 10.08
CA ILE A 26 15.91 -4.14 11.15
C ILE A 26 14.76 -3.22 10.70
N SER A 27 14.90 -2.57 9.54
CA SER A 27 13.87 -1.69 8.97
C SER A 27 12.56 -2.45 8.69
N SER A 28 12.62 -3.73 8.36
CA SER A 28 11.44 -4.58 8.13
C SER A 28 10.61 -4.77 9.39
N ALA A 29 11.19 -4.73 10.58
CA ALA A 29 10.43 -4.83 11.83
C ALA A 29 9.70 -3.52 12.13
N GLU A 30 10.35 -2.38 11.88
CA GLU A 30 9.79 -1.05 12.12
C GLU A 30 8.73 -0.67 11.09
N LEU A 31 8.98 -0.97 9.80
CA LEU A 31 8.04 -0.71 8.71
C LEU A 31 6.75 -1.56 8.81
N ARG A 32 6.74 -2.65 9.58
CA ARG A 32 5.49 -3.39 9.86
C ARG A 32 4.47 -2.50 10.57
N TYR A 33 4.92 -1.56 11.41
CA TYR A 33 4.03 -0.65 12.13
C TYR A 33 3.38 0.39 11.22
N CYS A 34 3.96 0.72 10.07
CA CYS A 34 3.33 1.62 9.10
C CYS A 34 2.30 0.92 8.19
N VAL A 35 2.25 -0.43 8.13
CA VAL A 35 1.30 -1.14 7.25
C VAL A 35 -0.16 -0.73 7.47
N PRO A 36 -0.71 -0.67 8.71
CA PRO A 36 -2.08 -0.22 8.92
C PRO A 36 -2.32 1.22 8.46
N ARG A 37 -1.34 2.12 8.67
CA ARG A 37 -1.43 3.53 8.23
C ARG A 37 -1.41 3.64 6.71
N LEU A 38 -0.58 2.85 6.03
CA LEU A 38 -0.52 2.78 4.57
C LEU A 38 -1.82 2.25 3.95
N VAL A 39 -2.41 1.22 4.57
CA VAL A 39 -3.71 0.69 4.16
C VAL A 39 -4.82 1.72 4.35
N ASN A 40 -4.85 2.44 5.48
CA ASN A 40 -5.82 3.52 5.68
C ASN A 40 -5.65 4.63 4.64
N LEU A 41 -4.41 5.01 4.34
CA LEU A 41 -4.10 6.02 3.33
C LEU A 41 -4.64 5.62 1.94
N LEU A 42 -4.58 4.34 1.60
CA LEU A 42 -5.19 3.80 0.38
C LEU A 42 -6.72 3.97 0.37
N TYR A 43 -7.39 3.67 1.48
CA TYR A 43 -8.85 3.80 1.58
C TYR A 43 -9.31 5.27 1.55
N ASP A 44 -8.62 6.14 2.27
CA ASP A 44 -8.93 7.57 2.34
C ASP A 44 -8.67 8.27 1.00
N SER A 45 -7.73 7.77 0.21
CA SER A 45 -7.39 8.36 -1.09
C SER A 45 -8.48 8.21 -2.16
N HIS A 46 -9.50 7.36 -1.96
CA HIS A 46 -10.60 7.11 -2.89
C HIS A 46 -10.17 7.06 -4.39
N ASP A 47 -10.31 8.19 -5.10
CA ASP A 47 -10.04 8.35 -6.54
C ASP A 47 -8.72 9.07 -6.88
N HIS A 48 -7.99 9.61 -5.90
CA HIS A 48 -6.71 10.30 -6.13
C HIS A 48 -5.65 9.38 -6.70
N LEU A 49 -4.79 9.86 -7.60
CA LEU A 49 -3.74 9.03 -8.21
C LEU A 49 -2.80 8.51 -7.12
N VAL A 50 -2.35 7.26 -7.23
CA VAL A 50 -1.43 6.68 -6.22
C VAL A 50 -0.09 7.43 -6.21
N ASP A 51 0.30 8.04 -7.32
CA ASP A 51 1.43 8.97 -7.40
C ASP A 51 1.32 10.13 -6.40
N ASP A 52 0.10 10.63 -6.13
CA ASP A 52 -0.16 11.71 -5.16
C ASP A 52 0.09 11.26 -3.72
N LEU A 53 0.11 9.95 -3.47
CA LEU A 53 0.37 9.37 -2.15
C LEU A 53 1.87 9.20 -1.87
N THR A 54 2.72 9.29 -2.90
CA THR A 54 4.17 9.10 -2.77
C THR A 54 4.82 9.96 -1.69
N PRO A 55 4.50 11.27 -1.55
CA PRO A 55 5.06 12.10 -0.47
C PRO A 55 4.62 11.60 0.93
N SER A 56 3.36 11.21 1.09
CA SER A 56 2.82 10.70 2.35
C SER A 56 3.42 9.34 2.71
N VAL A 57 3.60 8.45 1.73
CA VAL A 57 4.29 7.17 1.91
C VAL A 57 5.74 7.41 2.31
N ARG A 58 6.43 8.35 1.64
CA ARG A 58 7.82 8.71 1.98
C ARG A 58 7.93 9.18 3.43
N LEU A 59 7.07 10.08 3.88
CA LEU A 59 7.04 10.56 5.27
C LEU A 59 6.80 9.42 6.26
N LEU A 60 5.81 8.57 6.00
CA LEU A 60 5.52 7.42 6.87
C LEU A 60 6.68 6.43 6.97
N VAL A 61 7.35 6.13 5.85
CA VAL A 61 8.50 5.24 5.83
C VAL A 61 9.70 5.90 6.53
N ALA A 62 9.89 7.20 6.33
CA ALA A 62 10.98 7.95 6.96
C ALA A 62 10.77 8.22 8.45
N GLU A 63 9.54 8.26 8.97
CA GLU A 63 9.27 8.27 10.42
C GLU A 63 9.76 6.98 11.12
N HIS A 64 9.88 5.88 10.37
CA HIS A 64 10.17 4.55 10.89
C HIS A 64 11.51 3.98 10.44
N CYS A 65 12.13 4.57 9.43
CA CYS A 65 13.55 4.38 9.16
C CYS A 65 14.27 5.49 9.92
N ASP A 66 15.43 5.25 10.51
CA ASP A 66 16.23 6.22 11.27
C ASP A 66 16.66 7.43 10.39
N CYS A 67 15.69 8.29 10.05
CA CYS A 67 15.77 9.44 9.15
C CYS A 67 15.58 10.70 9.96
N ASP A 68 16.20 11.79 9.50
CA ASP A 68 16.12 13.07 10.20
C ASP A 68 14.68 13.62 10.19
N GLU A 69 14.36 14.60 11.04
CA GLU A 69 13.00 15.18 11.20
C GLU A 69 12.35 15.69 9.89
N GLY A 70 13.12 15.86 8.82
CA GLY A 70 12.64 16.22 7.47
C GLY A 70 12.25 15.03 6.58
N GLY A 71 12.40 13.79 7.05
CA GLY A 71 12.20 12.58 6.25
C GLY A 71 13.33 12.28 5.26
N ASP A 72 14.47 12.95 5.40
CA ASP A 72 15.69 12.65 4.66
C ASP A 72 16.43 11.52 5.38
N ALA A 73 16.56 10.38 4.71
CA ALA A 73 17.45 9.34 5.17
C ALA A 73 18.90 9.86 5.10
N PRO A 74 19.80 9.44 6.01
CA PRO A 74 21.22 9.77 5.92
C PRO A 74 21.73 9.48 4.50
N ILE A 75 22.69 10.26 3.98
CA ILE A 75 23.12 10.23 2.55
C ILE A 75 23.40 8.81 2.01
N HIS A 76 23.79 7.85 2.87
CA HIS A 76 24.01 6.44 2.52
C HIS A 76 22.76 5.55 2.47
N HIS A 77 21.60 6.07 2.84
CA HIS A 77 20.30 5.40 2.95
C HIS A 77 19.20 6.04 2.08
N ALA A 78 19.43 7.22 1.48
CA ALA A 78 18.48 7.88 0.59
C ALA A 78 18.06 6.99 -0.60
N ASP A 79 19.01 6.31 -1.24
CA ASP A 79 18.73 5.36 -2.32
C ASP A 79 17.86 4.18 -1.85
N LYS A 80 18.04 3.73 -0.60
CA LYS A 80 17.26 2.64 -0.02
C LYS A 80 15.84 3.09 0.31
N LEU A 81 15.68 4.29 0.87
CA LEU A 81 14.38 4.90 1.14
C LEU A 81 13.57 5.03 -0.16
N ASP A 82 14.17 5.57 -1.21
CA ASP A 82 13.50 5.75 -2.50
C ASP A 82 13.08 4.42 -3.15
N VAL A 83 13.91 3.37 -3.00
CA VAL A 83 13.57 2.02 -3.46
C VAL A 83 12.37 1.45 -2.67
N ILE A 84 12.41 1.52 -1.35
CA ILE A 84 11.33 1.01 -0.48
C ILE A 84 10.01 1.76 -0.77
N VAL A 85 10.07 3.10 -0.81
CA VAL A 85 8.91 3.95 -1.11
C VAL A 85 8.33 3.59 -2.48
N ARG A 86 9.16 3.44 -3.51
CA ARG A 86 8.69 3.03 -4.85
C ARG A 86 7.98 1.69 -4.84
N HIS A 87 8.52 0.70 -4.13
CA HIS A 87 7.90 -0.62 -4.03
C HIS A 87 6.58 -0.58 -3.26
N ILE A 88 6.50 0.17 -2.16
CA ILE A 88 5.27 0.35 -1.40
C ILE A 88 4.21 1.07 -2.23
N THR A 89 4.54 2.21 -2.85
CA THR A 89 3.62 2.96 -3.72
C THR A 89 3.08 2.08 -4.85
N ARG A 90 3.94 1.29 -5.50
CA ARG A 90 3.51 0.37 -6.55
C ARG A 90 2.60 -0.75 -6.03
N ALA A 91 2.89 -1.28 -4.84
CA ALA A 91 2.01 -2.28 -4.21
C ALA A 91 0.63 -1.70 -3.87
N LEU A 92 0.58 -0.45 -3.41
CA LEU A 92 -0.68 0.27 -3.18
C LEU A 92 -1.46 0.48 -4.49
N GLU A 93 -0.77 0.80 -5.59
CA GLU A 93 -1.37 0.94 -6.92
C GLU A 93 -1.97 -0.37 -7.45
N ASP A 94 -1.24 -1.48 -7.32
CA ASP A 94 -1.71 -2.81 -7.69
C ASP A 94 -2.94 -3.20 -6.87
N LEU A 95 -2.92 -2.96 -5.55
CA LEU A 95 -4.03 -3.22 -4.65
C LEU A 95 -5.27 -2.38 -5.01
N ARG A 96 -5.09 -1.08 -5.28
CA ARG A 96 -6.17 -0.20 -5.74
C ARG A 96 -6.76 -0.69 -7.05
N SER A 97 -5.91 -1.03 -8.01
CA SER A 97 -6.35 -1.54 -9.32
C SER A 97 -7.15 -2.83 -9.19
N ALA A 98 -6.72 -3.74 -8.31
CA ALA A 98 -7.45 -4.96 -7.99
C ALA A 98 -8.81 -4.66 -7.33
N LEU A 99 -8.84 -3.70 -6.41
CA LEU A 99 -10.06 -3.27 -5.73
C LEU A 99 -11.07 -2.61 -6.68
N HIS A 100 -10.58 -1.72 -7.53
CA HIS A 100 -11.40 -1.03 -8.52
C HIS A 100 -11.99 -2.04 -9.52
N LYS A 101 -11.19 -3.01 -10.00
CA LYS A 101 -11.69 -4.12 -10.83
C LYS A 101 -12.78 -4.92 -10.10
N ARG A 102 -12.56 -5.33 -8.85
CA ARG A 102 -13.58 -6.08 -8.09
C ARG A 102 -14.87 -5.26 -7.88
N GLY A 103 -14.74 -3.96 -7.59
CA GLY A 103 -15.86 -3.03 -7.44
C GLY A 103 -16.64 -2.81 -8.72
N GLN A 104 -15.96 -2.68 -9.86
CA GLN A 104 -16.59 -2.57 -11.18
C GLN A 104 -17.34 -3.86 -11.57
N TRP A 105 -16.76 -5.03 -11.29
CA TRP A 105 -17.39 -6.32 -11.59
C TRP A 105 -18.62 -6.60 -10.72
N SER A 106 -18.69 -6.02 -9.52
CA SER A 106 -19.90 -6.03 -8.68
C SER A 106 -21.07 -5.23 -9.28
N GLN A 107 -20.79 -4.31 -10.21
CA GLN A 107 -21.81 -3.45 -10.85
C GLN A 107 -22.18 -3.92 -12.26
N VAL A 108 -21.53 -4.96 -12.78
CA VAL A 108 -21.94 -5.57 -14.04
C VAL A 108 -23.27 -6.29 -13.79
N PRO A 109 -24.39 -5.86 -14.42
CA PRO A 109 -25.65 -6.57 -14.28
C PRO A 109 -25.42 -8.01 -14.74
N VAL A 110 -25.67 -8.96 -13.84
CA VAL A 110 -25.68 -10.39 -14.19
C VAL A 110 -26.65 -10.53 -15.36
N PRO A 111 -26.21 -10.96 -16.55
CA PRO A 111 -27.13 -11.16 -17.65
C PRO A 111 -28.19 -12.14 -17.18
N PRO A 112 -29.50 -11.85 -17.37
CA PRO A 112 -30.56 -12.75 -16.94
C PRO A 112 -30.25 -14.12 -17.53
N GLN A 113 -30.11 -15.12 -16.67
CA GLN A 113 -29.85 -16.48 -17.09
C GLN A 113 -31.01 -16.88 -18.01
N LEU A 114 -30.74 -16.96 -19.31
CA LEU A 114 -31.65 -17.51 -20.30
C LEU A 114 -31.73 -19.02 -20.04
N PHE A 115 -32.44 -19.42 -18.99
CA PHE A 115 -32.96 -20.76 -18.86
C PHE A 115 -34.22 -20.83 -19.72
N GLY A 116 -34.02 -21.27 -20.96
CA GLY A 116 -35.05 -21.79 -21.85
C GLY A 116 -34.87 -23.30 -22.01
#